data_AF-A0A4R5DGZ5-F1
#
_entry.id   AF-A0A4R5DGZ5-F1
#
_cell.length_a   1.000
_cell.length_b   1.000
_cell.length_c   1.000
_cell.angle_alpha   90.00
_cell.angle_beta   90.00
_cell.angle_gamma   90.00
#
_symmetry.space_group_name_H-M   'P 1'
#
loop_
_entity.id
_entity.type
_entity.pdbx_description
1 polymer ?
#
loop_
_entity_poly.entity_id
_entity_poly.type
_entity_poly.pdbx_seq_one_letter_code
_entity_poly.pdbx_strand_id
1 'polypeptide(L)' 'MTTLTINTEDKEVLNAVKALLKGFKVSFKEKQDAPYNPEFVAKIEKSRQEVREGKTVKIELDEIGK' A
#
# COMPACT_ATOMS: atom_id res chain seq x y z
N MET A 1 25.30 9.01 -1.94
CA MET A 1 24.59 7.85 -1.36
C MET A 1 24.26 6.90 -2.49
N THR A 2 24.60 5.63 -2.37
CA THR A 2 24.38 4.63 -3.43
C THR A 2 23.19 3.76 -3.03
N THR A 3 22.21 3.63 -3.92
CA THR A 3 20.98 2.85 -3.69
C THR A 3 20.99 1.61 -4.57
N LEU A 4 20.73 0.45 -3.97
CA LEU A 4 20.55 -0.82 -4.68
C LEU A 4 19.06 -1.22 -4.60
N THR A 5 18.43 -1.41 -5.75
CA THR A 5 17.02 -1.85 -5.87
C THR A 5 16.99 -3.22 -6.52
N ILE A 6 16.28 -4.17 -5.90
CA ILE A 6 16.15 -5.54 -6.39
C ILE A 6 14.66 -5.77 -6.69
N ASN A 7 14.33 -5.87 -7.97
CA ASN A 7 12.97 -6.16 -8.44
C ASN A 7 12.91 -7.65 -8.82
N THR A 8 12.13 -8.43 -8.09
CA THR A 8 11.93 -9.85 -8.38
C THR A 8 10.51 -10.27 -7.99
N GLU A 9 9.91 -11.15 -8.79
CA GLU A 9 8.61 -11.76 -8.52
C GLU A 9 8.77 -13.06 -7.70
N ASP A 10 10.00 -13.56 -7.56
CA ASP A 10 10.33 -14.80 -6.87
C ASP A 10 10.58 -14.57 -5.37
N LYS A 11 9.74 -15.20 -4.56
CA LYS A 11 9.79 -15.10 -3.09
C LYS A 11 11.01 -15.80 -2.50
N GLU A 12 11.53 -16.85 -3.12
CA GLU A 12 12.70 -17.59 -2.65
C GLU A 12 13.96 -16.75 -2.80
N VAL A 13 14.10 -16.08 -3.96
CA VAL A 13 15.20 -15.15 -4.24
C VAL A 13 15.20 -13.99 -3.22
N LEU A 14 14.02 -13.42 -2.94
CA LEU A 14 13.87 -12.35 -1.96
C LEU A 14 14.32 -12.80 -0.55
N ASN A 15 13.95 -14.02 -0.14
CA ASN A 15 14.36 -14.56 1.16
C ASN A 15 15.87 -14.81 1.25
N ALA A 16 16.49 -15.36 0.20
CA ALA A 16 17.93 -15.59 0.16
C ALA A 16 18.71 -14.27 0.29
N VAL A 17 18.30 -13.23 -0.45
CA VAL A 17 18.90 -11.90 -0.38
C VAL A 17 18.74 -11.29 1.02
N LYS A 18 17.55 -11.38 1.63
CA LYS A 18 17.31 -10.89 3.00
C LYS A 18 18.21 -11.58 4.02
N ALA A 19 18.40 -12.90 3.90
CA ALA A 19 19.27 -13.66 4.80
C ALA A 19 20.73 -13.21 4.68
N LEU A 20 21.19 -12.98 3.45
CA LEU A 20 22.52 -12.45 3.15
C LEU A 20 22.73 -11.07 3.78
N LEU A 21 21.79 -10.14 3.57
CA LEU A 21 21.86 -8.78 4.12
C LEU A 21 21.85 -8.77 5.66
N LYS A 22 21.04 -9.64 6.28
CA LYS A 22 21.04 -9.82 7.75
C LYS A 22 22.38 -10.35 8.26
N GLY A 23 23.01 -11.30 7.55
CA GLY A 23 24.33 -11.82 7.89
C GLY A 23 25.40 -10.73 7.92
N PHE A 24 25.31 -9.76 7.02
CA PHE A 24 26.18 -8.57 6.98
C PHE A 24 25.75 -7.43 7.91
N LYS A 25 24.71 -7.61 8.73
CA LYS A 25 24.13 -6.58 9.60
C LYS A 25 23.72 -5.31 8.85
N VAL A 26 23.30 -5.46 7.59
CA VAL A 26 22.82 -4.35 6.76
C VAL A 26 21.33 -4.14 7.00
N SER A 27 20.95 -2.92 7.37
CA SER A 27 19.54 -2.52 7.44
C SER A 27 18.98 -2.28 6.04
N PHE A 28 17.84 -2.91 5.73
CA PHE A 28 17.14 -2.73 4.46
C PHE A 28 15.69 -2.32 4.69
N LYS A 29 15.08 -1.68 3.69
CA LYS A 29 13.66 -1.31 3.67
C LYS A 29 13.00 -2.01 2.50
N GLU A 30 11.92 -2.72 2.79
CA GLU A 30 11.06 -3.28 1.76
C GLU A 30 10.07 -2.20 1.33
N LYS A 31 10.16 -1.78 0.07
CA LYS A 31 9.08 -1.03 -0.55
C LYS A 31 8.18 -2.05 -1.23
N GLN A 32 7.02 -2.27 -0.63
CA GLN A 32 5.91 -2.84 -1.37
C GLN A 32 5.41 -1.71 -2.27
N ASP A 33 5.62 -1.83 -3.58
CA ASP A 33 4.94 -1.00 -4.57
C ASP A 33 3.46 -1.41 -4.58
N ALA A 34 2.74 -0.98 -3.54
CA ALA A 34 1.30 -0.96 -3.55
C ALA A 34 0.89 0.26 -4.39
N PRO A 35 0.07 0.10 -5.44
CA PRO A 35 -0.34 1.22 -6.29
C PRO A 35 -1.11 2.31 -5.52
N TYR A 36 -1.60 1.99 -4.32
CA TYR A 36 -2.31 2.89 -3.44
C TYR A 36 -1.81 2.77 -2.00
N ASN A 37 -1.83 3.89 -1.27
CA ASN A 37 -1.54 3.91 0.16
C ASN A 37 -2.53 2.99 0.92
N PRO A 38 -2.08 2.10 1.83
CA PRO A 38 -2.97 1.22 2.60
C PRO A 38 -4.06 1.97 3.37
N GLU A 39 -3.81 3.17 3.89
CA GLU A 39 -4.84 3.99 4.55
C GLU A 39 -5.93 4.43 3.57
N PHE A 40 -5.56 4.72 2.33
CA PHE A 40 -6.52 5.02 1.26
C PHE A 40 -7.37 3.80 0.95
N VAL A 41 -6.76 2.62 0.81
CA VAL A 41 -7.50 1.36 0.58
C VAL A 41 -8.49 1.11 1.71
N ALA A 42 -8.06 1.22 2.97
CA ALA A 42 -8.93 1.05 4.14
C ALA A 42 -10.12 2.02 4.14
N LYS A 43 -9.90 3.29 3.76
CA LYS A 43 -10.98 4.28 3.63
C LYS A 43 -12.00 3.89 2.56
N ILE A 44 -11.54 3.38 1.41
CA ILE A 44 -12.42 2.92 0.33
C ILE A 44 -13.23 1.70 0.77
N GLU A 45 -12.62 0.73 1.44
CA GLU A 45 -13.34 -0.44 1.94
C GLU A 45 -14.42 -0.06 2.95
N LYS A 46 -14.09 0.85 3.89
CA LYS A 46 -15.07 1.41 4.83
C LYS A 46 -16.23 2.08 4.09
N SER A 47 -15.93 2.90 3.08
CA SER A 47 -16.96 3.58 2.28
C SER A 47 -17.87 2.57 1.55
N ARG A 48 -17.31 1.49 0.97
CA ARG A 48 -18.12 0.42 0.35
C ARG A 48 -19.03 -0.27 1.36
N GLN A 49 -18.57 -0.46 2.59
CA GLN A 49 -19.39 -1.02 3.66
C GLN A 49 -20.52 -0.06 4.05
N GLU A 50 -20.22 1.23 4.24
CA GLU A 50 -21.23 2.25 4.55
C GLU A 50 -22.32 2.33 3.46
N VAL A 51 -21.94 2.18 2.19
CA VAL A 51 -22.89 2.08 1.07
C VAL A 51 -23.80 0.86 1.20
N ARG A 52 -23.24 -0.32 1.53
CA ARG A 52 -24.04 -1.55 1.75
C ARG A 52 -24.97 -1.44 2.94
N GLU A 53 -24.54 -0.72 3.98
CA GLU A 53 -25.34 -0.44 5.18
C GLU A 53 -26.35 0.70 4.99
N GLY A 54 -26.38 1.36 3.83
CA GLY A 54 -27.27 2.51 3.56
C GLY A 54 -26.87 3.81 4.26
N LYS A 55 -25.65 3.88 4.82
CA LYS A 55 -25.08 5.08 5.46
C LYS A 55 -24.51 6.05 4.42
N THR A 56 -25.33 6.43 3.46
CA THR A 56 -24.93 7.31 2.35
C THR A 56 -25.74 8.60 2.37
N VAL A 57 -25.10 9.71 2.03
CA VAL A 57 -25.79 10.97 1.75
C VAL A 57 -25.83 11.18 0.25
N LYS A 58 -26.99 11.59 -0.27
CA LYS A 58 -27.12 12.05 -1.65
C LYS A 58 -26.87 13.56 -1.64
N ILE A 59 -25.95 14.00 -2.47
CA ILE A 59 -25.59 15.41 -2.63
C ILE A 59 -26.02 15.81 -4.04
N GLU A 60 -26.71 16.93 -4.17
CA GLU A 60 -27.09 17.46 -5.48
C GLU A 60 -25.95 18.29 -6.09
N LEU A 61 -25.92 18.42 -7.43
CA LEU A 61 -24.87 19.18 -8.13
C LEU A 61 -24.80 20.65 -7.70
N ASP A 62 -25.90 21.21 -7.17
CA ASP A 62 -25.95 22.60 -6.67
C ASP A 62 -25.26 22.77 -5.30
N GLU A 63 -24.99 21.67 -4.60
CA GLU A 63 -24.35 21.67 -3.26
C GLU A 63 -22.83 21.51 -3.31
N ILE A 64 -22.26 21.12 -4.45
CA ILE A 64 -20.82 20.99 -4.65
C ILE A 64 -20.21 22.32 -5.09
N GLY A 65 -19.50 23.01 -4.18
CA GLY A 65 -18.68 24.19 -4.49
C GLY A 65 -19.14 25.54 -3.93
N LYS A 66 -20.00 25.55 -2.90
CA LYS A 66 -20.16 26.71 -2.00
C LYS A 66 -19.06 26.73 -0.95
#